data_AF-U5DPS6-F1
#
_entry.id   AF-U5DPS6-F1
#
_cell.length_a   1.000
_cell.length_b   1.000
_cell.length_c   1.000
_cell.angle_alpha   90.00
_cell.angle_beta   90.00
_cell.angle_gamma   90.00
#
_symmetry.space_group_name_H-M   'P 1'
#
loop_
_entity.id
_entity.type
_entity.pdbx_description
1 polymer ?
#
loop_
_entity_poly.entity_id
_entity_poly.type
_entity_poly.pdbx_seq_one_letter_code
_entity_poly.pdbx_strand_id
1 'polypeptide(L)'
;MTKHYVLRVNPQAEYDWDRYVLLEPFSGVRPDLSALIANAIEDRPGAYLVAVNLEVRVLERSLDRAIGDSFASHCAKRLPGLSEERQSQAA
;
A
#
# COMPACT_ATOMS: atom_id res chain seq x y z
N MET A 1 25.88 6.29 -0.90
CA MET A 1 24.95 7.10 -1.72
C MET A 1 23.53 6.62 -1.44
N THR A 2 22.60 7.52 -1.16
CA THR A 2 21.21 7.16 -0.85
C THR A 2 20.44 6.97 -2.16
N LYS A 3 19.96 5.74 -2.42
CA LYS A 3 19.03 5.48 -3.52
C LYS A 3 17.59 5.66 -3.03
N HIS A 4 16.76 6.31 -3.84
CA HIS A 4 15.35 6.55 -3.53
C HIS A 4 14.49 5.62 -4.38
N TYR A 5 13.41 5.12 -3.79
CA TYR A 5 12.48 4.21 -4.46
C TYR A 5 11.05 4.61 -4.12
N VAL A 6 10.13 4.30 -5.04
CA VAL A 6 8.70 4.38 -4.79
C VAL A 6 8.24 3.04 -4.24
N LEU A 7 7.64 3.05 -3.05
CA LEU A 7 7.00 1.88 -2.47
C LEU A 7 5.53 1.86 -2.88
N ARG A 8 5.12 0.82 -3.61
CA ARG A 8 3.71 0.52 -3.87
C ARG A 8 3.24 -0.56 -2.92
N VAL A 9 2.08 -0.32 -2.31
CA VAL A 9 1.44 -1.27 -1.40
C VAL A 9 0.15 -1.76 -2.05
N ASN A 10 0.02 -3.08 -2.23
CA ASN A 10 -1.21 -3.70 -2.69
C ASN A 10 -1.81 -4.57 -1.57
N PRO A 11 -2.82 -4.08 -0.82
CA PRO A 11 -3.44 -4.83 0.27
C PRO A 11 -4.18 -6.10 -0.18
N GLN A 12 -4.51 -6.21 -1.46
CA GLN A 12 -5.25 -7.32 -2.07
C GLN A 12 -4.32 -8.33 -2.76
N ALA A 13 -2.99 -8.21 -2.57
CA ALA A 13 -2.04 -9.15 -3.16
C ALA A 13 -2.28 -10.58 -2.64
N GLU A 14 -2.25 -11.56 -3.55
CA GLU A 14 -2.36 -12.98 -3.21
C GLU A 14 -1.16 -13.47 -2.40
N TYR A 15 0.02 -12.90 -2.68
CA TYR A 15 1.28 -13.27 -2.05
C TYR A 15 1.91 -12.09 -1.32
N ASP A 16 2.55 -12.38 -0.18
CA ASP A 16 3.21 -11.36 0.65
C ASP A 16 4.34 -10.63 -0.10
N TRP A 17 5.06 -11.32 -0.99
CA TRP A 17 6.13 -10.72 -1.81
C TRP A 17 5.62 -9.76 -2.90
N ASP A 18 4.31 -9.76 -3.19
CA ASP A 18 3.65 -8.82 -4.10
C ASP A 18 2.90 -7.70 -3.37
N ARG A 19 2.79 -7.80 -2.03
CA ARG A 19 2.12 -6.79 -1.20
C ARG A 19 2.91 -5.48 -1.14
N TYR A 20 4.24 -5.56 -1.19
CA TYR A 20 5.16 -4.43 -1.12
C TYR A 20 6.14 -4.46 -2.30
N VAL A 21 6.00 -3.53 -3.23
CA VAL A 21 6.85 -3.47 -4.42
C VAL A 21 7.63 -2.16 -4.43
N LEU A 22 8.96 -2.26 -4.40
CA LEU A 22 9.87 -1.14 -4.61
C LEU A 22 10.11 -0.95 -6.10
N LEU A 23 9.97 0.28 -6.57
CA LEU A 23 10.21 0.67 -7.96
C LEU A 23 11.16 1.86 -8.02
N GLU A 24 12.03 1.88 -9.03
CA GLU A 24 12.81 3.04 -9.41
C GLU A 24 11.88 4.21 -9.77
N PRO A 25 12.08 5.43 -9.24
CA PRO A 25 11.14 6.54 -9.42
C PRO A 25 10.92 6.95 -10.88
N PHE A 26 11.97 6.83 -11.71
CA PHE A 26 11.94 7.28 -13.10
C PHE A 26 11.60 6.16 -14.08
N SER A 27 12.15 4.96 -13.89
CA SER A 27 11.93 3.85 -14.82
C SER A 27 10.72 2.99 -14.45
N GLY A 28 10.23 3.04 -13.21
CA GLY A 28 9.16 2.17 -12.73
C GLY A 28 9.55 0.69 -12.69
N VAL A 29 10.85 0.38 -12.82
CA VAL A 29 11.39 -0.99 -12.80
C VAL A 29 11.75 -1.37 -11.37
N ARG A 30 11.63 -2.66 -11.02
CA ARG A 30 12.08 -3.17 -9.73
C ARG A 30 13.60 -3.04 -9.61
N PRO A 31 14.14 -2.59 -8.46
CA PRO A 31 15.58 -2.52 -8.28
C PRO A 31 16.20 -3.92 -8.32
N ASP A 32 17.30 -4.06 -9.05
CA ASP A 32 18.07 -5.29 -9.10
C ASP A 32 19.00 -5.38 -7.87
N LEU A 33 18.44 -5.86 -6.77
CA LEU A 33 19.20 -6.12 -5.54
C LEU A 33 20.24 -7.23 -5.74
N SER A 34 19.96 -8.19 -6.63
CA SER A 34 20.88 -9.29 -6.95
C SER A 34 22.17 -8.76 -7.56
N ALA A 35 22.09 -7.83 -8.52
CA ALA A 35 23.26 -7.17 -9.10
C ALA A 35 24.05 -6.37 -8.06
N LEU A 36 23.39 -5.73 -7.09
CA LEU A 36 24.07 -5.01 -6.01
C LEU A 36 24.86 -5.97 -5.10
N ILE A 37 24.27 -7.12 -4.77
CA ILE A 37 24.94 -8.15 -3.98
C ILE A 37 26.09 -8.77 -4.77
N ALA A 38 25.87 -9.12 -6.05
CA ALA A 38 26.89 -9.67 -6.93
C ALA A 38 28.10 -8.75 -7.04
N ASN A 39 27.88 -7.44 -7.23
CA ASN A 39 28.95 -6.45 -7.23
C ASN A 39 29.70 -6.40 -5.88
N ALA A 40 29.00 -6.53 -4.75
CA ALA A 40 29.62 -6.50 -3.43
C ALA A 40 30.48 -7.74 -3.12
N ILE A 41 30.12 -8.90 -3.69
CA ILE A 41 30.88 -10.15 -3.54
C ILE A 41 31.88 -10.40 -4.69
N GLU A 42 32.02 -9.43 -5.61
CA GLU A 42 32.84 -9.54 -6.82
C GLU A 42 32.47 -10.75 -7.69
N ASP A 43 31.17 -11.09 -7.74
CA ASP A 43 30.59 -12.23 -8.48
C ASP A 43 31.25 -13.59 -8.16
N ARG A 44 31.88 -13.71 -6.98
CA ARG A 44 32.54 -14.94 -6.57
C ARG A 44 31.54 -15.96 -6.01
N PRO A 45 31.65 -17.24 -6.38
CA PRO A 45 30.80 -18.29 -5.85
C PRO A 45 31.21 -18.64 -4.40
N GLY A 46 30.22 -18.89 -3.55
CA GLY A 46 30.45 -19.29 -2.16
C GLY A 46 29.26 -19.02 -1.26
N ALA A 47 29.41 -19.35 0.02
CA ALA A 47 28.47 -18.97 1.07
C ALA A 47 29.03 -17.74 1.81
N TYR A 48 28.26 -16.66 1.86
CA TYR A 48 28.65 -15.40 2.47
C TYR A 48 27.69 -15.07 3.62
N LEU A 49 28.25 -14.66 4.77
CA LEU A 49 27.49 -13.93 5.77
C LEU A 49 27.55 -12.45 5.41
N VAL A 50 26.41 -11.88 5.04
CA VAL A 50 26.31 -10.47 4.63
C VAL A 50 25.47 -9.68 5.62
N ALA A 51 25.95 -8.48 5.97
CA ALA A 51 25.17 -7.53 6.73
C ALA A 51 24.39 -6.63 5.76
N VAL A 52 23.07 -6.64 5.86
CA VAL A 52 22.18 -5.79 5.06
C VAL A 52 21.48 -4.81 5.98
N ASN A 53 21.68 -3.51 5.76
CA ASN A 53 20.97 -2.46 6.48
C ASN A 53 19.95 -1.79 5.55
N LEU A 54 18.67 -1.95 5.85
CA LEU A 54 17.56 -1.34 5.10
C LEU A 54 16.87 -0.30 5.99
N GLU A 55 17.09 0.97 5.71
CA GLU A 55 16.37 2.06 6.37
C GLU A 55 15.26 2.58 5.45
N VAL A 56 14.01 2.48 5.90
CA VAL A 56 12.85 2.98 5.15
C VAL A 56 12.40 4.31 5.76
N ARG A 57 12.54 5.39 4.99
CA ARG A 57 11.99 6.72 5.35
C ARG A 57 10.90 7.09 4.35
N VAL A 58 9.68 7.30 4.86
CA VAL A 58 8.57 7.80 4.04
C VAL A 58 8.78 9.30 3.85
N LEU A 59 9.14 9.69 2.62
CA LEU A 59 9.35 11.10 2.27
C LEU A 59 8.02 11.81 1.98
N GLU A 60 7.06 11.11 1.38
CA GLU A 60 5.75 11.64 1.02
C GLU A 60 4.69 10.53 1.07
N ARG A 61 3.45 10.89 1.41
CA ARG A 61 2.30 9.99 1.37
C ARG A 61 1.17 10.65 0.58
N SER A 62 0.98 10.23 -0.66
CA SER A 62 -0.20 10.56 -1.45
C SER A 62 -1.33 9.59 -1.10
N LEU A 63 -2.39 10.10 -0.47
CA LEU A 63 -3.65 9.38 -0.34
C LEU A 63 -4.32 9.41 -1.71
N ASP A 64 -4.43 8.24 -2.35
CA ASP A 64 -5.26 8.10 -3.53
C ASP A 64 -6.71 8.38 -3.11
N ARG A 65 -7.24 9.54 -3.54
CA ARG A 65 -8.49 10.12 -3.04
C ARG A 65 -9.74 9.30 -3.41
N ALA A 66 -9.59 8.13 -4.02
CA ALA A 66 -10.67 7.31 -4.54
C ALA A 66 -11.21 6.24 -3.56
N ILE A 67 -10.61 6.04 -2.37
CA ILE A 67 -11.15 5.14 -1.35
C ILE A 67 -11.73 5.97 -0.20
N GLY A 68 -12.82 6.70 -0.49
CA GLY A 68 -13.48 7.58 0.47
C GLY A 68 -14.98 7.80 0.28
N ASP A 69 -15.53 7.64 -0.94
CA ASP A 69 -16.89 8.11 -1.24
C ASP A 69 -17.90 7.02 -1.65
N SER A 70 -17.65 5.72 -1.38
CA SER A 70 -18.61 4.66 -1.78
C SER A 70 -19.38 4.00 -0.63
N PHE A 71 -19.16 4.37 0.64
CA PHE A 71 -19.92 3.78 1.76
C PHE A 71 -21.11 4.63 2.25
N ALA A 72 -21.22 5.90 1.85
CA ALA A 72 -22.33 6.77 2.26
C ALA A 72 -23.58 6.67 1.35
N SER A 73 -23.49 6.11 0.14
CA SER A 73 -24.62 6.14 -0.82
C SER A 73 -25.57 4.93 -0.77
N HIS A 74 -25.32 3.90 0.06
CA HIS A 74 -26.19 2.72 0.14
C HIS A 74 -26.95 2.56 1.47
N CYS A 75 -26.80 3.46 2.45
CA CYS A 75 -27.61 3.42 3.67
C CYS A 75 -28.87 4.32 3.61
N ALA A 76 -29.03 5.16 2.59
CA ALA A 76 -30.17 6.08 2.50
C ALA A 76 -31.36 5.59 1.64
N LYS A 77 -31.35 4.35 1.11
CA LYS A 77 -32.41 3.86 0.20
C LYS A 77 -33.18 2.62 0.64
N ARG A 78 -33.03 2.14 1.88
CA ARG A 78 -33.80 0.96 2.34
C ARG A 78 -34.25 1.11 3.77
N LEU A 79 -35.32 1.88 3.99
CA LEU A 79 -36.34 1.66 5.03
C LEU A 79 -37.61 2.45 4.66
N PRO A 80 -38.60 1.85 3.97
CA PRO A 80 -39.95 2.39 3.93
C PRO A 80 -40.71 1.93 5.18
N GLY A 81 -41.28 2.88 5.93
CA GLY A 81 -42.31 2.63 6.94
C GLY A 81 -41.80 2.29 8.33
N LEU A 82 -41.84 3.28 9.24
CA LEU A 82 -42.16 3.14 10.67
C LEU A 82 -41.98 4.51 11.33
N SER A 83 -43.09 5.23 11.54
CA SER A 83 -43.39 6.15 12.67
C SER A 83 -44.32 7.32 12.28
N GLU A 84 -45.50 6.97 11.75
CA GLU A 84 -46.68 7.86 11.70
C GLU A 84 -47.46 7.89 13.05
N GLU A 85 -46.83 7.51 14.17
CA GLU A 85 -47.49 7.31 15.47
C GLU A 85 -47.15 8.38 16.55
N ARG A 86 -46.87 9.63 16.17
CA ARG A 86 -46.64 10.71 17.16
C ARG A 86 -47.46 11.98 16.97
N GLN A 87 -48.72 11.86 16.53
CA GLN A 87 -49.64 13.02 16.48
C GLN A 87 -51.00 12.84 17.19
N SER A 88 -51.21 11.80 18.00
CA SER A 88 -52.49 11.64 18.73
C SER A 88 -52.34 11.39 20.23
N GLN A 89 -51.63 12.26 20.93
CA GLN A 89 -51.74 12.39 22.39
C GLN A 89 -51.29 13.79 22.85
N ALA A 90 -52.06 14.80 22.46
CA ALA A 90 -52.06 16.12 23.09
C ALA A 90 -53.39 16.82 22.78
N ALA A 91 -54.46 16.35 23.42
CA ALA A 91 -55.70 17.08 23.65
C ALA A 91 -56.26 16.65 25.01
#